data_AF-C7EMZ0-F1
#
_entry.id   AF-C7EMZ0-F1
#
_cell.length_a   1.000
_cell.length_b   1.000
_cell.length_c   1.000
_cell.angle_alpha   90.00
_cell.angle_beta   90.00
_cell.angle_gamma   90.00
#
_symmetry.space_group_name_H-M   'P 1'
#
loop_
_entity.id
_entity.type
_entity.pdbx_description
1 polymer ?
#
loop_
_entity_poly.entity_id
_entity_poly.type
_entity_poly.pdbx_seq_one_letter_code
_entity_poly.pdbx_strand_id
1 'polypeptide(L)'
;MFVDANGTWHLYYQYNPTAIVAGNQHWGHATSRDLYHWENQEIAIYPGNENEGIFTGSAVVDVNNTSGFFPNQDNGVVAIYTLNTPQEETQEIAYSTDGGYTFTKYSGNPVISINSTQFR
;
A
#
# COMPACT_ATOMS: atom_id res chain seq x y z
N MET A 1 -3.84 -7.80 1.16
CA MET A 1 -3.65 -8.55 2.42
C MET A 1 -2.49 -9.52 2.23
N PHE A 2 -1.66 -9.70 3.24
CA PHE A 2 -0.64 -10.76 3.29
C PHE A 2 -0.52 -11.32 4.71
N VAL A 3 0.22 -12.41 4.88
CA VAL A 3 0.61 -12.95 6.19
C VAL A 3 2.13 -12.89 6.33
N ASP A 4 2.62 -12.35 7.45
CA ASP A 4 4.05 -12.29 7.73
C ASP A 4 4.62 -13.64 8.21
N ALA A 5 5.94 -13.73 8.33
CA ALA A 5 6.61 -14.95 8.82
C ALA A 5 6.27 -15.30 10.28
N ASN A 6 5.71 -14.35 11.04
CA ASN A 6 5.27 -14.55 12.42
C ASN A 6 3.81 -15.05 12.50
N GLY A 7 3.11 -15.22 11.36
CA GLY A 7 1.69 -15.59 11.32
C GLY A 7 0.74 -14.43 11.62
N THR A 8 1.18 -13.18 11.46
CA THR A 8 0.33 -11.98 11.53
C THR A 8 -0.27 -11.71 10.17
N TRP A 9 -1.60 -11.61 10.09
CA TRP A 9 -2.32 -11.16 8.91
C TRP A 9 -2.36 -9.65 8.86
N HIS A 10 -2.03 -9.06 7.71
CA HIS A 10 -2.10 -7.63 7.44
C HIS A 10 -3.18 -7.36 6.41
N LEU A 11 -4.26 -6.69 6.81
CA LEU A 11 -5.33 -6.22 5.94
C LEU A 11 -5.16 -4.72 5.67
N TYR A 12 -5.19 -4.35 4.40
CA TYR A 12 -5.29 -2.96 3.97
C TYR A 12 -6.64 -2.72 3.33
N TYR A 13 -7.15 -1.50 3.45
CA TYR A 13 -8.46 -1.14 2.91
C TYR A 13 -8.51 0.33 2.50
N GLN A 14 -9.38 0.60 1.53
CA GLN A 14 -9.68 1.97 1.09
C GLN A 14 -10.26 2.76 2.27
N TYR A 15 -9.55 3.79 2.71
CA TYR A 15 -9.92 4.57 3.88
C TYR A 15 -10.01 6.08 3.61
N ASN A 16 -11.10 6.71 4.07
CA ASN A 16 -11.22 8.16 4.19
C ASN A 16 -11.23 8.51 5.68
N PRO A 17 -10.14 9.07 6.23
CA PRO A 17 -10.08 9.39 7.67
C PRO A 17 -10.95 10.57 8.08
N THR A 18 -11.43 11.37 7.11
CA THR A 18 -12.09 12.65 7.36
C THR A 18 -13.60 12.63 7.15
N ALA A 19 -14.16 11.61 6.50
CA ALA A 19 -15.58 11.51 6.24
C ALA A 19 -16.07 10.07 6.02
N ILE A 20 -17.38 9.85 6.20
CA ILE A 20 -18.05 8.56 5.99
C ILE A 20 -18.52 8.36 4.52
N VAL A 21 -17.84 9.00 3.58
CA VAL A 21 -18.13 8.94 2.13
C VAL A 21 -16.83 8.73 1.35
N ALA A 22 -16.93 8.28 0.10
CA ALA A 22 -15.77 8.13 -0.78
C ALA A 22 -15.08 9.47 -1.05
N GLY A 23 -13.74 9.46 -1.15
CA GLY A 23 -12.90 10.65 -1.34
C GLY A 23 -11.69 10.64 -0.38
N ASN A 24 -10.65 11.44 -0.67
CA ASN A 24 -9.43 11.54 0.14
C ASN A 24 -8.85 10.16 0.51
N GLN A 25 -8.56 9.35 -0.51
CA GLN A 25 -8.38 7.92 -0.34
C GLN A 25 -6.97 7.56 0.14
N HIS A 26 -6.91 6.82 1.24
CA HIS A 26 -5.69 6.27 1.85
C HIS A 26 -5.76 4.74 1.89
N TRP A 27 -4.65 4.10 2.23
CA TRP A 27 -4.66 2.73 2.75
C TRP A 27 -4.72 2.73 4.27
N GLY A 28 -5.91 2.45 4.81
CA GLY A 28 -6.04 2.04 6.21
C GLY A 28 -5.43 0.66 6.42
N HIS A 29 -5.07 0.33 7.67
CA HIS A 29 -4.36 -0.90 8.00
C HIS A 29 -4.91 -1.50 9.31
N ALA A 30 -5.12 -2.81 9.30
CA ALA A 30 -5.42 -3.59 10.48
C ALA A 30 -4.65 -4.90 10.47
N THR A 31 -4.30 -5.41 11.65
CA THR A 31 -3.61 -6.70 11.83
C THR A 31 -4.45 -7.69 12.61
N SER A 32 -4.23 -8.98 12.37
CA SER A 32 -4.91 -10.06 13.08
C SER A 32 -4.03 -11.30 13.20
N ARG A 33 -4.25 -12.10 14.25
CA ARG A 33 -3.62 -13.43 14.42
C ARG A 33 -4.52 -14.58 13.98
N ASP A 34 -5.82 -14.33 13.82
CA ASP A 34 -6.84 -15.38 13.61
C ASP A 34 -7.87 -15.03 12.53
N LEU A 35 -7.72 -13.90 11.84
CA LEU A 35 -8.65 -13.33 10.86
C LEU A 35 -10.03 -12.94 11.41
N TYR A 36 -10.22 -13.02 12.72
CA TYR A 36 -11.50 -12.73 13.39
C TYR A 36 -11.39 -11.49 14.28
N HIS A 37 -10.35 -11.42 15.11
CA HIS A 37 -10.06 -10.26 15.96
C HIS A 37 -9.03 -9.37 15.28
N TRP A 38 -9.35 -8.08 15.15
CA TRP A 38 -8.53 -7.12 14.41
C TRP A 38 -8.09 -5.98 15.32
N GLU A 39 -6.81 -5.62 15.19
CA GLU A 39 -6.22 -4.44 15.80
C GLU A 39 -6.01 -3.36 14.73
N ASN A 40 -6.59 -2.18 14.96
CA ASN A 40 -6.38 -1.04 14.07
C ASN A 40 -4.94 -0.55 14.19
N GLN A 41 -4.32 -0.31 13.04
CA GLN A 41 -2.99 0.28 12.94
C GLN A 41 -3.10 1.71 12.39
N GLU A 42 -1.97 2.41 12.35
CA GLU A 42 -1.89 3.70 11.67
C GLU A 42 -2.14 3.55 10.16
N ILE A 43 -2.40 4.66 9.48
CA ILE A 43 -2.56 4.65 8.02
C ILE A 43 -1.23 4.24 7.38
N ALA A 44 -1.27 3.25 6.50
CA ALA A 44 -0.06 2.68 5.90
C ALA A 44 0.46 3.52 4.73
N ILE A 45 -0.44 4.05 3.88
CA ILE A 45 -0.07 4.86 2.72
C ILE A 45 -0.98 6.08 2.62
N TYR A 46 -0.35 7.26 2.57
CA TYR A 46 -1.00 8.55 2.43
C TYR A 46 -0.90 9.06 0.98
N PRO A 47 -1.92 9.78 0.48
CA PRO A 47 -1.78 10.60 -0.72
C PRO A 47 -0.74 11.69 -0.47
N GLY A 48 -0.02 12.09 -1.53
CA GLY A 48 1.01 13.12 -1.45
C GLY A 48 0.46 14.55 -1.36
N ASN A 49 -0.75 14.78 -1.87
CA ASN A 49 -1.47 16.06 -1.85
C ASN A 49 -2.99 15.83 -2.03
N GLU A 50 -3.80 16.90 -1.98
CA GLU A 50 -5.27 16.79 -2.05
C GLU A 50 -5.84 16.27 -3.38
N ASN A 51 -5.04 16.24 -4.46
CA ASN A 51 -5.47 15.75 -5.77
C ASN A 51 -5.14 14.26 -5.98
N GLU A 52 -4.46 13.63 -5.02
CA GLU A 52 -4.10 12.22 -5.10
C GLU A 52 -5.09 11.35 -4.31
N GLY A 53 -5.39 10.18 -4.86
CA GLY A 53 -6.05 9.09 -4.17
C GLY A 53 -5.21 7.82 -4.23
N ILE A 54 -4.91 7.23 -3.08
CA ILE A 54 -4.30 5.90 -3.01
C ILE A 54 -5.41 4.87 -3.21
N PHE A 55 -5.54 4.39 -4.45
CA PHE A 55 -6.55 3.43 -4.85
C PHE A 55 -6.13 2.00 -4.50
N THR A 56 -6.96 1.05 -4.88
CA THR A 56 -6.78 -0.37 -4.57
C THR A 56 -5.45 -0.91 -5.07
N GLY A 57 -5.04 -2.03 -4.48
CA GLY A 57 -3.83 -2.74 -4.88
C GLY A 57 -3.60 -4.00 -4.07
N SER A 58 -2.34 -4.45 -4.09
CA SER A 58 -1.88 -5.65 -3.41
C SER A 58 -0.54 -5.41 -2.72
N ALA A 59 -0.15 -6.33 -1.85
CA ALA A 59 1.14 -6.28 -1.16
C ALA A 59 1.79 -7.66 -1.20
N VAL A 60 3.11 -7.70 -1.35
CA VAL A 60 3.91 -8.91 -1.43
C VAL A 60 5.12 -8.80 -0.49
N VAL A 61 5.52 -9.93 0.09
CA VAL A 61 6.80 -10.03 0.81
C VAL A 61 7.89 -10.40 -0.19
N ASP A 62 8.88 -9.52 -0.38
CA ASP A 62 9.96 -9.71 -1.35
C ASP A 62 11.15 -10.44 -0.71
N VAL A 63 10.94 -11.72 -0.36
CA VAL A 63 11.88 -12.55 0.41
C VAL A 63 13.27 -12.70 -0.24
N ASN A 64 13.33 -12.58 -1.57
CA ASN A 64 14.57 -12.73 -2.34
C ASN A 64 15.16 -11.38 -2.78
N ASN A 65 14.63 -10.27 -2.27
CA ASN A 65 15.05 -8.91 -2.60
C ASN A 65 15.13 -8.68 -4.13
N THR A 66 14.14 -9.16 -4.87
CA THR A 66 14.08 -8.99 -6.33
C THR A 66 13.86 -7.53 -6.73
N SER A 67 13.28 -6.73 -5.85
CA SER A 67 13.13 -5.28 -6.01
C SER A 67 14.43 -4.50 -5.77
N GLY A 68 15.37 -5.06 -5.00
CA GLY A 68 16.59 -4.40 -4.57
C GLY A 68 16.44 -3.49 -3.35
N PHE A 69 15.24 -3.32 -2.77
CA PHE A 69 15.00 -2.43 -1.63
C PHE A 69 15.49 -2.97 -0.27
N PHE A 70 15.74 -4.28 -0.18
CA PHE A 70 15.93 -4.99 1.09
C PHE A 70 17.25 -5.77 1.13
N PRO A 71 18.42 -5.10 1.04
CA PRO A 71 19.71 -5.79 0.99
C PRO A 71 20.06 -6.58 2.27
N ASN A 72 19.42 -6.28 3.40
CA ASN A 72 19.72 -6.85 4.71
C ASN A 72 18.49 -7.41 5.44
N GLN A 73 17.37 -7.67 4.74
CA GLN A 73 16.16 -8.24 5.35
C GLN A 73 15.37 -9.09 4.34
N ASP A 74 14.69 -10.12 4.82
CA ASP A 74 13.87 -11.06 4.03
C ASP A 74 12.35 -10.87 4.28
N ASN A 75 11.98 -9.95 5.17
CA ASN A 75 10.61 -9.61 5.53
C ASN A 75 10.14 -8.27 4.95
N GLY A 76 10.87 -7.73 3.96
CA GLY A 76 10.51 -6.49 3.29
C GLY A 76 9.21 -6.62 2.51
N VAL A 77 8.34 -5.62 2.61
CA VAL A 77 7.01 -5.64 1.97
C VAL A 77 6.95 -4.61 0.86
N VAL A 78 6.51 -5.00 -0.32
CA VAL A 78 6.23 -4.09 -1.44
C VAL A 78 4.73 -3.99 -1.63
N ALA A 79 4.19 -2.79 -1.52
CA ALA A 79 2.84 -2.45 -1.95
C ALA A 79 2.86 -2.08 -3.43
N ILE A 80 1.93 -2.63 -4.21
CA ILE A 80 1.66 -2.26 -5.60
C ILE A 80 0.23 -1.74 -5.62
N TYR A 81 0.05 -0.47 -5.96
CA TYR A 81 -1.23 0.20 -5.86
C TYR A 81 -1.46 1.15 -7.03
N THR A 82 -2.73 1.47 -7.27
CA THR A 82 -3.07 2.52 -8.22
C THR A 82 -2.99 3.90 -7.56
N LEU A 83 -2.24 4.82 -8.14
CA LEU A 83 -2.38 6.24 -7.82
C LEU A 83 -3.43 6.85 -8.76
N ASN A 84 -4.51 7.35 -8.19
CA ASN A 84 -5.54 8.09 -8.93
C ASN A 84 -5.27 9.59 -8.81
N THR A 85 -5.28 10.28 -9.95
CA THR A 85 -5.24 11.74 -10.06
C THR A 85 -6.32 12.21 -11.04
N PRO A 86 -6.61 13.52 -11.14
CA PRO A 86 -7.53 14.01 -12.17
C PRO A 86 -7.05 13.76 -13.61
N GLN A 87 -5.75 13.55 -13.81
CA GLN A 87 -5.14 13.40 -15.13
C GLN A 87 -5.06 11.93 -15.57
N GLU A 88 -4.68 11.02 -14.66
CA GLU A 88 -4.49 9.61 -14.96
C GLU A 88 -4.57 8.71 -13.71
N GLU A 89 -4.79 7.42 -13.97
CA GLU A 89 -4.55 6.32 -13.03
C GLU A 89 -3.26 5.59 -13.44
N THR A 90 -2.31 5.49 -12.52
CA THR A 90 -1.00 4.84 -12.74
C THR A 90 -0.76 3.74 -11.72
N GLN A 91 0.07 2.75 -12.08
CA GLN A 91 0.51 1.74 -11.12
C GLN A 91 1.81 2.22 -10.48
N GLU A 92 1.77 2.34 -9.16
CA GLU A 92 2.88 2.76 -8.31
C GLU A 92 3.29 1.64 -7.38
N ILE A 93 4.52 1.71 -6.90
CA ILE A 93 4.98 0.86 -5.79
C ILE A 93 5.47 1.70 -4.62
N ALA A 94 5.33 1.14 -3.43
CA ALA A 94 5.95 1.62 -2.20
C ALA A 94 6.52 0.43 -1.43
N TYR A 95 7.54 0.66 -0.61
CA TYR A 95 8.20 -0.40 0.14
C TYR A 95 8.19 -0.08 1.63
N SER A 96 8.09 -1.13 2.44
CA SER A 96 8.12 -1.07 3.90
C SER A 96 9.26 -1.93 4.42
N THR A 97 10.07 -1.32 5.29
CA THR A 97 11.17 -1.98 6.00
C THR A 97 10.78 -2.41 7.42
N ASP A 98 9.58 -2.07 7.88
CA ASP A 98 9.08 -2.33 9.24
C ASP A 98 7.99 -3.41 9.29
N GLY A 99 7.87 -4.23 8.24
CA GLY A 99 6.92 -5.36 8.20
C GLY A 99 5.53 -4.97 7.68
N GLY A 100 5.42 -3.88 6.92
CA GLY A 100 4.18 -3.42 6.30
C GLY A 100 3.36 -2.46 7.16
N TYR A 101 3.96 -1.79 8.15
CA TYR A 101 3.26 -0.78 8.95
C TYR A 101 3.37 0.61 8.32
N THR A 102 4.59 1.01 7.93
CA THR A 102 4.83 2.27 7.21
C THR A 102 5.48 2.01 5.86
N PHE A 103 5.12 2.81 4.86
CA PHE A 103 5.60 2.66 3.48
C PHE A 103 6.27 3.93 2.97
N THR A 104 7.37 3.74 2.25
CA THR A 104 8.06 4.77 1.47
C THR A 104 7.73 4.60 0.00
N LYS A 105 7.17 5.63 -0.65
CA LYS A 105 6.89 5.62 -2.10
C LYS A 105 8.21 5.50 -2.88
N TYR A 106 8.22 4.67 -3.92
CA TYR A 106 9.40 4.52 -4.78
C TYR A 106 9.63 5.79 -5.59
N SER A 107 10.86 6.33 -5.56
CA SER A 107 11.19 7.59 -6.23
C SER A 107 11.09 7.54 -7.76
N GLY A 108 11.10 6.34 -8.34
CA GLY A 108 10.94 6.13 -9.77
C GLY A 108 9.51 5.83 -10.20
N ASN A 109 8.51 6.07 -9.36
CA ASN A 109 7.12 5.99 -9.76
C ASN A 109 6.77 7.00 -10.88
N PRO A 110 5.79 6.68 -11.74
CA PRO A 110 5.03 5.44 -11.78
C PRO A 110 5.81 4.28 -12.41
N VAL A 111 5.52 3.03 -12.01
CA VAL A 111 6.12 1.84 -12.64
C VAL A 111 5.39 1.41 -13.91
N ILE A 112 4.09 1.72 -14.03
CA ILE A 112 3.30 1.54 -15.26
C ILE A 112 2.37 2.74 -15.41
N SER A 113 2.49 3.45 -16.53
CA SER A 113 1.50 4.42 -17.01
C SER A 113 1.10 4.08 -18.44
N ILE A 114 -0.19 4.19 -18.73
CA ILE A 114 -0.75 4.04 -20.08
C ILE A 114 -1.53 5.29 -20.51
N ASN A 115 -1.38 6.41 -19.79
CA ASN A 115 -2.09 7.67 -20.03
C ASN A 115 -3.62 7.49 -20.11
N SER A 116 -4.20 6.84 -19.09
CA SER A 116 -5.63 6.54 -18.99
C SER A 116 -6.17 6.98 -17.64
N THR A 117 -7.41 7.47 -17.61
CA THR A 117 -8.15 7.78 -16.37
C THR A 117 -8.94 6.58 -15.83
N GLN A 118 -8.83 5.42 -16.47
CA GLN A 118 -9.48 4.17 -16.08
C GLN A 118 -8.49 3.02 -16.26
N PHE A 119 -7.59 2.87 -15.31
CA PHE A 119 -6.56 1.82 -15.26
C PHE A 119 -6.20 1.49 -13.81
N ARG A 120 -6.87 0.48 -13.25
CA ARG A 120 -6.74 0.01 -11.88
C ARG A 120 -7.06 -1.47 -11.75
#